data_AF-A0A382ZL61-F1
#
_entry.id   AF-A0A382ZL61-F1
#
_cell.length_a   1.000
_cell.length_b   1.000
_cell.length_c   1.000
_cell.angle_alpha   90.00
_cell.angle_beta   90.00
_cell.angle_gamma   90.00
#
_symmetry.space_group_name_H-M   'P 1'
#
loop_
_entity.id
_entity.type
_entity.pdbx_description
1 polymer ?
#
loop_
_entity_poly.entity_id
_entity_poly.type
_entity_poly.pdbx_seq_one_letter_code
_entity_poly.pdbx_strand_id
1 'polypeptide(L)'
;MSWEKITEKQNPASAEIDQKSTREILEIISAEDKGIASAVSEALPDIQRFIDSLIVSFQQGGKLFYVGSGTSGRLGVLDAAECPPTYRTEPE
;
A
#
# COMPACT_ATOMS: atom_id res chain seq x y z
N MET A 1 -12.75 3.40 22.17
CA MET A 1 -11.90 4.22 21.28
C MET A 1 -12.69 4.51 20.02
N SER A 2 -12.94 5.78 19.72
CA SER A 2 -13.52 6.19 18.44
C SER A 2 -12.36 6.41 17.48
N TRP A 3 -12.26 5.55 16.46
CA TRP A 3 -11.26 5.70 15.41
C TRP A 3 -11.78 6.72 14.40
N GLU A 4 -10.95 7.70 14.04
CA GLU A 4 -11.30 8.61 12.96
C GLU A 4 -11.13 7.89 11.63
N LYS A 5 -12.23 7.66 10.90
CA LYS A 5 -12.24 6.98 9.59
C LYS A 5 -11.84 7.95 8.47
N ILE A 6 -10.58 8.37 8.45
CA ILE A 6 -10.06 9.34 7.47
C ILE A 6 -10.31 8.86 6.03
N THR A 7 -10.22 7.56 5.77
CA THR A 7 -10.45 6.94 4.45
C THR A 7 -11.85 7.17 3.88
N GLU A 8 -12.84 7.43 4.74
CA GLU A 8 -14.24 7.65 4.34
C GLU A 8 -14.59 9.15 4.24
N LYS A 9 -13.64 10.05 4.54
CA LYS A 9 -13.87 11.50 4.45
C LYS A 9 -13.76 11.98 3.01
N GLN A 10 -14.53 13.01 2.70
CA GLN A 10 -14.36 13.75 1.45
C GLN A 10 -13.05 14.54 1.46
N ASN A 11 -12.35 14.54 0.33
CA ASN A 11 -11.21 15.41 0.11
C ASN A 11 -11.70 16.78 -0.43
N PRO A 12 -11.47 17.90 0.28
CA PRO A 12 -11.88 19.23 -0.19
C PRO A 12 -11.29 19.62 -1.56
N ALA A 13 -10.10 19.12 -1.90
CA ALA A 13 -9.46 19.41 -3.19
C ALA A 13 -10.23 18.84 -4.39
N SER A 14 -11.10 17.83 -4.16
CA SER A 14 -11.91 17.16 -5.18
C SER A 14 -13.42 17.34 -5.00
N ALA A 15 -13.85 18.34 -4.22
CA ALA A 15 -15.28 18.54 -3.89
C ALA A 15 -16.21 18.63 -5.12
N GLU A 16 -15.75 19.26 -6.20
CA GLU A 16 -16.50 19.46 -7.46
C GLU A 16 -15.80 18.77 -8.65
N ILE A 17 -15.13 17.63 -8.41
CA ILE A 17 -14.27 16.96 -9.40
C ILE A 17 -15.01 16.54 -10.68
N ASP A 18 -16.32 16.30 -10.59
CA ASP A 18 -17.20 15.91 -11.70
C ASP A 18 -17.52 17.07 -12.66
N GLN A 19 -17.30 18.32 -12.25
CA GLN A 19 -17.48 19.52 -13.07
C GLN A 19 -16.17 20.02 -13.70
N LYS A 20 -15.05 19.36 -13.41
CA LYS A 20 -13.71 19.75 -13.87
C LYS A 20 -13.40 19.22 -15.26
N SER A 21 -12.55 19.93 -15.98
CA SER A 21 -11.96 19.41 -17.21
C SER A 21 -11.08 18.19 -16.92
N THR A 22 -10.87 17.32 -17.92
CA THR A 22 -9.94 16.17 -17.78
C THR A 22 -8.57 16.60 -17.28
N ARG A 23 -8.08 17.77 -17.72
CA ARG A 23 -6.76 18.28 -17.30
C ARG A 23 -6.73 18.58 -15.81
N GLU A 24 -7.73 19.31 -15.30
CA GLU A 24 -7.86 19.62 -13.88
C GLU A 24 -8.02 18.35 -13.03
N ILE A 25 -8.79 17.36 -13.49
CA ILE A 25 -8.94 16.06 -12.79
C ILE A 25 -7.59 15.36 -12.65
N LEU A 26 -6.80 15.30 -13.73
CA LEU A 26 -5.47 14.68 -13.69
C LEU A 26 -4.50 15.45 -12.80
N GLU A 27 -4.60 16.78 -12.75
CA GLU A 27 -3.79 17.61 -11.86
C GLU A 27 -4.14 17.40 -10.38
N ILE A 28 -5.43 17.25 -10.06
CA ILE A 28 -5.90 16.91 -8.70
C ILE A 28 -5.34 15.54 -8.28
N ILE A 29 -5.53 14.49 -9.08
CA ILE A 29 -5.04 13.14 -8.77
C ILE A 29 -3.52 13.15 -8.60
N SER A 30 -2.79 13.77 -9.53
CA SER A 30 -1.33 13.86 -9.46
C SER A 30 -0.86 14.66 -8.24
N ALA A 31 -1.60 15.67 -7.79
CA ALA A 31 -1.26 16.41 -6.59
C ALA A 31 -1.40 15.56 -5.32
N GLU A 32 -2.46 14.75 -5.22
CA GLU A 32 -2.67 13.83 -4.10
C GLU A 32 -1.60 12.72 -4.06
N ASP A 33 -1.25 12.15 -5.21
CA ASP A 33 -0.25 11.07 -5.30
C ASP A 33 1.15 11.50 -4.81
N LYS A 34 1.49 12.80 -4.91
CA LYS A 34 2.80 13.31 -4.45
C LYS A 34 3.04 13.09 -2.96
N GLY A 35 1.98 13.00 -2.15
CA GLY A 35 2.08 12.76 -0.71
C GLY A 35 2.48 11.34 -0.34
N ILE A 36 2.27 10.36 -1.24
CA ILE A 36 2.44 8.92 -0.95
C ILE A 36 3.87 8.62 -0.49
N ALA A 37 4.88 9.12 -1.22
CA ALA A 37 6.28 8.86 -0.88
C ALA A 37 6.66 9.42 0.51
N SER A 38 6.11 10.58 0.89
CA SER A 38 6.32 11.16 2.23
C SER A 38 5.69 10.29 3.31
N ALA A 39 4.44 9.86 3.12
CA ALA A 39 3.74 8.99 4.07
C ALA A 39 4.46 7.64 4.24
N VAL A 40 4.98 7.05 3.16
CA VAL A 40 5.81 5.83 3.24
C VAL A 40 7.12 6.10 3.99
N SER A 41 7.74 7.25 3.78
CA SER A 41 8.98 7.64 4.48
C SER A 41 8.77 7.76 5.98
N GLU A 42 7.62 8.29 6.41
CA GLU A 42 7.23 8.37 7.83
C GLU A 42 6.98 6.97 8.44
N ALA A 43 6.53 6.00 7.63
CA ALA A 43 6.27 4.63 8.07
C ALA A 43 7.51 3.72 8.10
N LEU A 44 8.69 4.21 7.65
CA LEU A 44 9.91 3.39 7.58
C LEU A 44 10.30 2.71 8.91
N PRO A 45 10.17 3.34 10.10
CA PRO A 45 10.47 2.66 11.36
C PRO A 45 9.59 1.42 11.61
N ASP A 46 8.33 1.43 11.17
CA ASP A 46 7.40 0.31 11.33
C ASP A 46 7.68 -0.79 10.31
N ILE A 47 7.96 -0.38 9.07
CA ILE A 47 8.37 -1.28 8.00
C ILE A 47 9.66 -2.01 8.38
N GLN A 48 10.65 -1.29 8.95
CA GLN A 48 11.90 -1.89 9.42
C GLN A 48 11.63 -2.95 10.49
N ARG A 49 10.84 -2.62 11.54
CA ARG A 49 10.52 -3.58 12.61
C ARG A 49 9.83 -4.84 12.09
N PHE A 50 8.95 -4.69 11.10
CA PHE A 50 8.32 -5.80 10.42
C PHE A 50 9.34 -6.67 9.66
N ILE A 51 10.20 -6.06 8.84
CA ILE A 51 11.24 -6.76 8.07
C ILE A 51 12.21 -7.50 9.01
N ASP A 52 12.67 -6.85 10.08
CA ASP A 52 13.60 -7.45 11.06
C ASP A 52 12.98 -8.73 11.67
N SER A 53 11.68 -8.70 11.98
CA SER A 53 10.95 -9.87 12.50
C SER A 53 10.74 -10.94 11.43
N LEU A 54 10.47 -10.52 10.20
CA LEU A 54 10.25 -11.41 9.06
C LEU A 54 11.51 -12.20 8.69
N ILE A 55 12.68 -11.56 8.71
CA ILE A 55 13.97 -12.22 8.44
C ILE A 55 14.20 -13.37 9.42
N VAL A 56 13.93 -13.15 10.72
CA VAL A 56 14.05 -14.20 11.74
C VAL A 56 13.12 -15.37 11.44
N SER A 57 11.88 -15.11 11.02
CA SER A 57 10.91 -16.15 10.62
C SER A 57 11.42 -16.95 9.42
N PHE A 58 11.89 -16.29 8.36
CA PHE A 58 12.41 -16.96 7.17
C PHE A 58 13.65 -17.83 7.46
N GLN A 59 14.56 -17.37 8.32
CA GLN A 59 15.72 -18.16 8.74
C GLN A 59 15.33 -19.45 9.48
N GLN A 60 14.12 -19.49 10.06
CA GLN A 60 13.57 -20.66 10.75
C GLN A 60 12.66 -21.50 9.84
N GLY A 61 12.61 -21.21 8.53
CA GLY A 61 11.75 -21.91 7.57
C GLY A 61 10.29 -21.45 7.59
N GLY A 62 10.00 -20.29 8.19
CA GLY A 62 8.68 -19.66 8.17
C GLY A 62 8.28 -19.14 6.79
N LYS A 63 6.99 -18.83 6.64
CA LYS A 63 6.39 -18.28 5.41
C LYS A 63 5.72 -16.93 5.69
N LEU A 64 5.61 -16.09 4.67
CA LEU A 64 4.87 -14.83 4.71
C LEU A 64 3.51 -15.03 4.04
N PHE A 65 2.44 -14.63 4.73
CA PHE A 65 1.08 -14.69 4.21
C PHE A 65 0.48 -13.29 4.17
N TYR A 66 0.04 -12.85 2.99
CA TYR A 66 -0.82 -11.68 2.84
C TYR A 66 -2.29 -12.08 2.95
N VAL A 67 -3.07 -11.34 3.75
CA VAL A 67 -4.50 -11.61 3.95
C VAL A 67 -5.27 -10.30 3.80
N GLY A 68 -6.28 -10.28 2.94
CA GLY A 68 -7.11 -9.10 2.72
C GLY A 68 -8.22 -9.33 1.69
N SER A 69 -9.12 -8.36 1.57
CA SER A 69 -10.22 -8.36 0.59
C SER A 69 -10.06 -7.24 -0.45
N GLY A 70 -10.72 -7.38 -1.59
CA GLY A 70 -10.76 -6.33 -2.62
C GLY A 70 -9.36 -5.95 -3.14
N THR A 71 -9.11 -4.66 -3.28
CA THR A 71 -7.83 -4.13 -3.78
C THR A 71 -6.64 -4.55 -2.92
N SER A 72 -6.75 -4.49 -1.59
CA SER A 72 -5.67 -4.88 -0.68
C SER A 72 -5.27 -6.34 -0.84
N GLY A 73 -6.25 -7.25 -0.94
CA GLY A 73 -5.99 -8.67 -1.18
C GLY A 73 -5.31 -8.92 -2.54
N ARG A 74 -5.76 -8.21 -3.59
CA ARG A 74 -5.17 -8.34 -4.93
C ARG A 74 -3.73 -7.82 -4.99
N LEU A 75 -3.40 -6.75 -4.25
CA LEU A 75 -2.01 -6.27 -4.14
C LEU A 75 -1.11 -7.29 -3.43
N GLY A 76 -1.62 -7.96 -2.39
CA GLY A 76 -0.88 -9.06 -1.76
C GLY A 76 -0.62 -10.24 -2.70
N VAL A 77 -1.62 -10.63 -3.51
CA VAL A 77 -1.44 -11.67 -4.54
C VAL A 77 -0.41 -11.25 -5.59
N LEU A 78 -0.44 -9.98 -6.03
CA LEU A 78 0.50 -9.44 -6.99
C LEU A 78 1.95 -9.54 -6.48
N ASP A 79 2.22 -9.05 -5.27
CA ASP A 79 3.56 -9.08 -4.66
C ASP A 79 4.08 -10.52 -4.46
N ALA A 80 3.22 -11.41 -3.93
CA ALA A 80 3.60 -12.81 -3.75
C ALA A 80 3.90 -13.53 -5.08
N ALA A 81 3.15 -13.22 -6.15
CA ALA A 81 3.37 -13.80 -7.47
C ALA A 81 4.69 -13.35 -8.13
N GLU A 82 5.20 -12.17 -7.76
CA GLU A 82 6.47 -11.64 -8.26
C GLU A 82 7.69 -12.25 -7.54
N CYS A 83 7.52 -12.84 -6.35
CA CYS A 83 8.61 -13.39 -5.55
C CYS A 83 9.33 -14.58 -6.22
N PRO A 84 8.66 -15.63 -6.73
CA PRO A 84 9.32 -16.75 -7.40
C PRO A 84 10.16 -16.36 -8.62
N PRO A 85 9.66 -15.57 -9.61
CA PRO A 85 10.48 -15.20 -10.76
C PRO A 85 11.60 -14.21 -10.41
N THR A 86 11.41 -13.35 -9.40
CA THR A 86 12.39 -12.31 -9.04
C THR A 86 13.51 -12.85 -8.15
N TYR A 87 13.16 -13.67 -7.15
CA TYR A 87 14.08 -14.12 -6.11
C TYR A 87 14.31 -15.63 -6.10
N ARG A 88 13.69 -16.38 -7.03
CA ARG A 88 13.76 -17.86 -7.11
C ARG A 88 13.28 -18.56 -5.84
N THR A 89 12.31 -17.96 -5.15
CA THR A 89 11.61 -18.61 -4.04
C THR A 89 10.75 -19.76 -4.56
N GLU A 90 10.44 -20.72 -3.70
CA GLU A 90 9.43 -21.72 -4.02
C GLU A 90 8.05 -21.03 -4.17
N PRO A 91 7.22 -21.46 -5.14
CA PRO A 91 5.92 -20.86 -5.39
C PRO A 91 4.85 -21.25 -4.35
N GLU A 92 5.17 -22.12 -3.39
CA GLU A 92 4.27 -22.71 -2.38
C GLU A 92 4.63 -22.33 -0.94
#